data_AF-A0A3D3R8S1-F1
#
_entry.id   AF-A0A3D3R8S1-F1
#
_cell.length_a   1.000
_cell.length_b   1.000
_cell.length_c   1.000
_cell.angle_alpha   90.00
_cell.angle_beta   90.00
_cell.angle_gamma   90.00
#
_symmetry.space_group_name_H-M   'P 1'
#
loop_
_entity.id
_entity.type
_entity.pdbx_description
1 polymer ?
#
loop_
_entity_poly.entity_id
_entity_poly.type
_entity_poly.pdbx_seq_one_letter_code
_entity_poly.pdbx_strand_id
1 'polypeptide(L)'
;MISCPTVQKDVIRSHYNLTTLFYRLLWGRHIHHGLWAEPDALSTSQIDYGKSSAVAQQQLTETLAELLGVQPDADLLDVGCGMGGSSIHLAKTFGCQVTG
;
A
#
# COMPACT_ATOMS: atom_id res chain seq x y z
N MET A 1 15.49 -2.20 -17.64
CA MET A 1 15.69 -1.21 -16.56
C MET A 1 14.78 -0.03 -16.86
N ILE A 2 13.75 0.22 -16.05
CA ILE A 2 12.91 1.42 -16.22
C ILE A 2 13.76 2.62 -15.77
N SER A 3 14.00 3.56 -16.66
CA SER A 3 14.77 4.78 -16.38
C SER A 3 13.87 5.99 -16.58
N CYS A 4 13.72 6.79 -15.53
CA CYS A 4 13.11 8.12 -15.61
C CYS A 4 14.24 9.14 -15.50
N PRO A 5 14.74 9.71 -16.62
CA PRO A 5 15.93 10.56 -16.61
C PRO A 5 15.76 11.85 -15.80
N THR A 6 14.53 12.27 -15.55
CA THR A 6 14.19 13.44 -14.73
C THR A 6 14.13 13.14 -13.24
N VAL A 7 14.08 11.86 -12.84
CA VAL A 7 13.91 11.45 -11.44
C VAL A 7 15.27 11.07 -10.85
N GLN A 8 15.72 11.87 -9.89
CA GLN A 8 16.99 11.62 -9.20
C GLN A 8 16.76 10.92 -7.84
N LYS A 9 17.54 9.88 -7.57
CA LYS A 9 17.36 9.02 -6.37
C LYS A 9 17.60 9.77 -5.06
N ASP A 10 18.53 10.71 -5.05
CA ASP A 10 18.86 11.57 -3.91
C ASP A 10 17.72 12.54 -3.57
N VAL A 11 17.00 13.05 -4.56
CA VAL A 11 15.79 13.87 -4.36
C VAL A 11 14.69 13.05 -3.69
N ILE A 12 14.44 11.82 -4.18
CA ILE A 12 13.48 10.88 -3.56
C ILE A 12 13.89 10.60 -2.11
N ARG A 13 15.16 10.25 -1.90
CA ARG A 13 15.69 9.95 -0.56
C ARG A 13 15.51 11.14 0.38
N SER A 14 15.87 12.34 -0.05
CA SER A 14 15.79 13.55 0.78
C SER A 14 14.34 13.87 1.14
N HIS A 15 13.42 13.73 0.18
CA HIS A 15 11.98 13.89 0.40
C HIS A 15 11.47 12.93 1.48
N TYR A 16 11.67 11.62 1.30
CA TYR A 16 11.13 10.64 2.25
C TYR A 16 11.86 10.65 3.60
N ASN A 17 13.17 10.92 3.66
CA ASN A 17 13.87 11.07 4.93
C ASN A 17 13.28 12.19 5.80
N LEU A 18 12.83 13.29 5.17
CA LEU A 18 12.24 14.41 5.88
C LEU A 18 10.76 14.20 6.19
N THR A 19 9.99 13.68 5.23
CA THR A 19 8.52 13.69 5.29
C THR A 19 7.90 12.44 5.92
N THR A 20 8.64 11.33 6.02
CA THR A 20 8.12 10.04 6.54
C THR A 20 7.48 10.16 7.92
N LEU A 21 8.05 10.97 8.81
CA LEU A 21 7.46 11.20 10.14
C LEU A 21 6.04 11.77 10.03
N PHE A 22 5.84 12.78 9.18
CA PHE A 22 4.54 13.41 8.97
C PHE A 22 3.56 12.49 8.26
N TYR A 23 4.02 11.72 7.27
CA TYR A 23 3.18 10.71 6.63
C TYR A 23 2.70 9.67 7.64
N ARG A 24 3.59 9.20 8.52
CA ARG A 24 3.20 8.24 9.55
C ARG A 24 2.17 8.81 10.53
N LEU A 25 2.32 10.07 10.92
CA LEU A 25 1.41 10.72 11.88
C LEU A 25 0.04 11.04 11.29
N LEU A 26 -0.01 11.46 10.01
CA LEU A 26 -1.24 11.96 9.38
C LEU A 26 -1.97 10.91 8.52
N TRP A 27 -1.23 10.07 7.80
CA TRP A 27 -1.80 9.01 6.94
C TRP A 27 -1.79 7.63 7.61
N GLY A 28 -0.92 7.40 8.59
CA GLY A 28 -0.82 6.14 9.29
C GLY A 28 0.24 5.20 8.69
N ARG A 29 -0.06 3.89 8.70
CA ARG A 29 0.92 2.84 8.35
C ARG A 29 1.17 2.72 6.85
N HIS A 30 0.23 3.19 6.04
CA HIS A 30 0.20 3.04 4.60
C HIS A 30 0.27 4.43 3.95
N ILE A 31 1.15 4.61 2.96
CA ILE A 31 1.28 5.87 2.20
C ILE A 31 0.78 5.65 0.77
N HIS A 32 -0.52 5.34 0.65
CA HIS A 32 -1.24 5.22 -0.62
C HIS A 32 -2.73 5.48 -0.40
N HIS A 33 -3.51 5.44 -1.47
CA HIS A 33 -4.96 5.63 -1.44
C HIS A 33 -5.68 4.48 -0.73
N GLY A 34 -6.94 4.71 -0.35
CA GLY A 34 -7.82 3.66 0.17
C GLY A 34 -8.81 3.20 -0.87
N LEU A 35 -9.27 1.95 -0.74
CA LEU A 35 -10.43 1.41 -1.43
C LEU A 35 -11.66 1.65 -0.54
N TRP A 36 -12.52 2.59 -0.96
CA TRP A 36 -13.63 3.10 -0.15
C TRP A 36 -14.99 2.49 -0.50
N ALA A 37 -15.09 1.93 -1.70
CA ALA A 37 -16.23 1.18 -2.17
C ALA A 37 -15.86 -0.30 -2.23
N GLU A 38 -16.84 -1.16 -2.15
CA GLU A 38 -16.63 -2.58 -2.37
C GLU A 38 -16.21 -2.85 -3.83
N PRO A 39 -15.32 -3.82 -4.11
CA PRO A 39 -14.83 -4.12 -5.46
C PRO A 39 -15.95 -4.34 -6.49
N ASP A 40 -17.08 -4.88 -6.06
CA ASP A 40 -18.25 -5.19 -6.90
C ASP A 40 -19.36 -4.12 -6.82
N ALA A 41 -19.04 -2.92 -6.32
CA ALA A 41 -20.01 -1.85 -6.20
C ALA A 41 -20.46 -1.36 -7.59
N LEU A 42 -21.73 -1.59 -7.93
CA LEU A 42 -22.34 -1.17 -9.20
C LEU A 42 -22.73 0.32 -9.22
N SER A 43 -22.58 1.02 -8.10
CA SER A 43 -22.97 2.42 -7.95
C SER A 43 -22.11 3.13 -6.90
N THR A 44 -21.83 4.41 -7.15
CA THR A 44 -21.14 5.33 -6.22
C THR A 44 -21.90 5.56 -4.90
N SER A 45 -23.15 5.09 -4.80
CA SER A 45 -23.93 5.11 -3.55
C SER A 45 -23.42 4.13 -2.48
N GLN A 46 -22.49 3.22 -2.82
CA GLN A 46 -21.91 2.24 -1.90
C GLN A 46 -20.55 2.68 -1.33
N ILE A 47 -20.16 3.95 -1.49
CA ILE A 47 -18.99 4.53 -0.82
C ILE A 47 -19.33 4.69 0.67
N ASP A 48 -18.56 4.04 1.54
CA ASP A 48 -18.69 4.20 2.99
C ASP A 48 -17.89 5.42 3.46
N TYR A 49 -18.57 6.56 3.56
CA TYR A 49 -17.98 7.82 4.08
C TYR A 49 -17.69 7.78 5.59
N GLY A 50 -18.20 6.78 6.33
CA GLY A 50 -17.90 6.54 7.74
C GLY A 50 -16.65 5.68 7.95
N LYS A 51 -16.13 5.05 6.89
CA LYS A 51 -14.92 4.22 6.93
C LYS A 51 -13.72 5.07 7.34
N SER A 52 -12.79 4.49 8.09
CA SER A 52 -11.52 5.18 8.34
C SER A 52 -10.57 4.99 7.16
N SER A 53 -9.70 5.96 6.92
CA SER A 53 -8.66 5.87 5.87
C SER A 53 -7.77 4.64 6.05
N ALA A 54 -7.43 4.30 7.30
CA ALA A 54 -6.62 3.13 7.61
C ALA A 54 -7.28 1.83 7.15
N VAL A 55 -8.59 1.68 7.36
CA VAL A 55 -9.35 0.49 6.91
C VAL A 55 -9.42 0.46 5.38
N ALA A 56 -9.70 1.60 4.75
CA ALA A 56 -9.76 1.68 3.28
C ALA A 56 -8.40 1.35 2.63
N GLN A 57 -7.29 1.81 3.19
CA GLN A 57 -5.93 1.49 2.71
C GLN A 57 -5.59 0.01 2.85
N GLN A 58 -5.97 -0.59 3.99
CA GLN A 58 -5.77 -2.02 4.21
C GLN A 58 -6.62 -2.85 3.23
N GLN A 59 -7.89 -2.50 3.03
CA GLN A 59 -8.76 -3.17 2.07
C GLN A 59 -8.18 -3.11 0.66
N LEU A 60 -7.65 -1.95 0.22
CA LEU A 60 -6.98 -1.87 -1.09
C LEU A 60 -5.82 -2.86 -1.20
N THR A 61 -4.99 -2.94 -0.15
CA THR A 61 -3.84 -3.87 -0.12
C THR A 61 -4.31 -5.33 -0.22
N GLU A 62 -5.35 -5.70 0.53
CA GLU A 62 -5.90 -7.07 0.55
C GLU A 62 -6.55 -7.42 -0.80
N THR A 63 -7.38 -6.55 -1.36
CA THR A 63 -8.00 -6.76 -2.68
C THR A 63 -6.94 -6.94 -3.77
N LEU A 64 -5.86 -6.15 -3.77
CA LEU A 64 -4.78 -6.33 -4.75
C LEU A 64 -4.06 -7.68 -4.57
N ALA A 65 -3.86 -8.14 -3.33
CA ALA A 65 -3.26 -9.44 -3.07
C ALA A 65 -4.16 -10.61 -3.51
N GLU A 66 -5.48 -10.49 -3.28
CA GLU A 66 -6.48 -11.45 -3.76
C GLU A 66 -6.52 -11.50 -5.29
N LEU A 67 -6.51 -10.35 -5.97
CA LEU A 67 -6.46 -10.27 -7.43
C LEU A 67 -5.17 -10.87 -8.02
N LEU A 68 -4.05 -10.69 -7.32
CA LEU A 68 -2.78 -11.33 -7.68
C LEU A 68 -2.79 -12.83 -7.38
N GLY A 69 -3.73 -13.32 -6.57
CA GLY A 69 -3.83 -14.71 -6.14
C GLY A 69 -2.70 -15.12 -5.18
N VAL A 70 -2.28 -14.21 -4.30
CA VAL A 70 -1.20 -14.46 -3.33
C VAL A 70 -1.52 -15.70 -2.49
N GLN A 71 -0.57 -16.63 -2.44
CA GLN A 71 -0.66 -17.85 -1.65
C GLN A 71 0.30 -17.80 -0.45
N PRO A 72 0.06 -18.63 0.58
CA PRO A 72 1.08 -18.91 1.60
C PRO A 72 2.41 -19.34 0.95
N ASP A 73 3.52 -18.98 1.58
CA ASP A 73 4.90 -19.26 1.15
C ASP A 73 5.31 -18.63 -0.21
N ALA A 74 4.46 -17.80 -0.82
CA ALA A 74 4.83 -17.05 -2.02
C ALA A 74 5.92 -16.01 -1.72
N ASP A 75 6.84 -15.81 -2.65
CA ASP A 75 7.84 -14.74 -2.59
C ASP A 75 7.31 -13.49 -3.34
N LEU A 76 7.02 -12.41 -2.61
CA LEU A 76 6.57 -11.14 -3.15
C LEU A 76 7.67 -10.07 -3.12
N LEU A 77 7.69 -9.23 -4.16
CA LEU A 77 8.48 -8.01 -4.23
C LEU A 77 7.57 -6.79 -4.18
N ASP A 78 7.72 -5.97 -3.14
CA ASP A 78 7.00 -4.71 -2.95
C ASP A 78 7.88 -3.54 -3.39
N VAL A 79 7.79 -3.17 -4.67
CA VAL A 79 8.64 -2.12 -5.26
C VAL A 79 8.18 -0.75 -4.79
N GLY A 80 8.95 -0.15 -3.89
CA GLY A 80 8.59 1.14 -3.28
C GLY A 80 7.72 0.95 -2.04
N CYS A 81 8.08 -0.02 -1.20
CA CYS A 81 7.37 -0.43 0.01
C CYS A 81 7.13 0.67 1.07
N GLY A 82 7.68 1.88 0.87
CA GLY A 82 7.59 3.00 1.80
C GLY A 82 8.15 2.62 3.17
N MET A 83 7.30 2.70 4.21
CA MET A 83 7.66 2.30 5.58
C MET A 83 7.52 0.79 5.84
N GLY A 84 7.18 -0.02 4.83
CA GLY A 84 6.96 -1.47 4.93
C GLY A 84 5.61 -1.87 5.54
N GLY A 85 4.69 -0.91 5.72
CA GLY A 85 3.39 -1.16 6.36
C GLY A 85 2.56 -2.24 5.66
N SER A 86 2.47 -2.15 4.32
CA SER A 86 1.78 -3.16 3.50
C SER A 86 2.55 -4.47 3.42
N SER A 87 3.87 -4.42 3.24
CA SER A 87 4.70 -5.63 3.18
C SER A 87 4.56 -6.48 4.44
N ILE A 88 4.61 -5.85 5.62
CA ILE A 88 4.41 -6.53 6.91
C ILE A 88 2.98 -7.06 7.05
N HIS A 89 1.97 -6.31 6.58
CA HIS A 89 0.58 -6.74 6.61
C HIS A 89 0.36 -7.98 5.74
N LEU A 90 0.83 -7.95 4.49
CA LEU A 90 0.72 -9.05 3.54
C LEU A 90 1.40 -10.32 4.07
N ALA A 91 2.63 -10.22 4.55
CA ALA A 91 3.35 -11.37 5.11
C ALA A 91 2.58 -12.03 6.26
N LYS A 92 1.97 -11.23 7.14
CA LYS A 92 1.20 -11.74 8.28
C LYS A 92 -0.15 -12.33 7.89
N THR A 93 -0.85 -11.68 6.97
CA THR A 93 -2.23 -12.03 6.60
C THR A 93 -2.27 -13.20 5.63
N PHE A 94 -1.36 -13.24 4.66
CA PHE A 94 -1.33 -14.25 3.60
C PHE A 94 -0.28 -15.33 3.81
N GLY A 95 0.58 -15.21 4.84
CA GLY A 95 1.63 -16.19 5.11
C GLY A 95 2.73 -16.23 4.03
N CYS A 96 2.89 -15.15 3.27
CA CYS A 96 3.90 -15.03 2.22
C CYS A 96 5.21 -14.40 2.75
N GLN A 97 6.29 -14.54 1.98
CA GLN A 97 7.54 -13.81 2.20
C GLN A 97 7.54 -12.54 1.36
N VAL A 98 7.91 -11.40 1.94
CA VAL A 98 7.91 -10.13 1.22
C VAL A 98 9.27 -9.47 1.31
N THR A 99 9.83 -9.11 0.15
CA THR A 99 10.99 -8.24 0.00
C THR A 99 10.51 -6.85 -0.39
N GLY A 100 10.89 -5.82 0.36
CA GLY A 100 10.61 -4.41 0.07
C GLY A 100 11.84 -3.65 -0.38
#